data_AF-A0A1G6PRG0-F1
#
_entry.id   AF-A0A1G6PRG0-F1
#
_cell.length_a   1.000
_cell.length_b   1.000
_cell.length_c   1.000
_cell.angle_alpha   90.00
_cell.angle_beta   90.00
_cell.angle_gamma   90.00
#
_symmetry.space_group_name_H-M   'P 1'
#
loop_
_entity.id
_entity.type
_entity.pdbx_description
1 polymer ?
#
loop_
_entity_poly.entity_id
_entity_poly.type
_entity_poly.pdbx_seq_one_letter_code
_entity_poly.pdbx_strand_id
1 'polypeptide(L)' 'MKAIVGWQRVRAGRYRHESGAQVYHAAAQGSEWVAELPTGEVVSGLQSMQDAMHCAQQHDGGQVQPARNIA' A
#
# COMPACT_ATOMS: atom_id res chain seq x y z
N MET A 1 14.04 -12.94 7.41
CA MET A 1 12.68 -12.37 7.27
C MET A 1 12.82 -10.86 7.31
N LYS A 2 12.65 -10.19 6.16
CA LYS A 2 12.75 -8.71 6.08
C LYS A 2 11.47 -8.16 6.72
N ALA A 3 11.56 -7.63 7.93
CA ALA A 3 10.45 -6.91 8.55
C ALA A 3 10.05 -5.77 7.59
N ILE A 4 8.76 -5.65 7.28
CA ILE A 4 8.26 -4.51 6.51
C ILE A 4 8.34 -3.31 7.48
N VAL A 5 9.49 -2.63 7.46
CA VAL A 5 9.82 -1.53 8.37
C VAL A 5 8.73 -0.45 8.25
N GLY A 6 8.33 0.14 9.36
CA GLY A 6 7.41 1.28 9.40
C GLY A 6 5.91 0.94 9.37
N TRP A 7 5.49 -0.31 9.12
CA TRP A 7 4.07 -0.67 9.10
C TRP A 7 3.56 -1.16 10.45
N GLN A 8 2.49 -0.52 10.92
CA GLN A 8 1.79 -0.85 12.15
C GLN A 8 0.35 -1.26 11.83
N ARG A 9 -0.12 -2.35 12.43
CA ARG A 9 -1.52 -2.76 12.32
C ARG A 9 -2.38 -1.89 13.22
N VAL A 10 -3.29 -1.12 12.61
CA VAL A 10 -4.20 -0.23 13.34
C VAL A 10 -5.52 -0.93 13.67
N ARG A 11 -6.03 -1.77 12.75
CA ARG A 11 -7.23 -2.60 12.93
C ARG A 11 -7.12 -3.91 12.17
N ALA A 12 -8.09 -4.82 12.37
CA ALA A 12 -8.19 -6.01 11.53
C ALA A 12 -8.35 -5.62 10.06
N GLY A 13 -7.44 -6.10 9.21
CA GLY A 13 -7.42 -5.73 7.79
C GLY A 13 -7.04 -4.27 7.52
N ARG A 14 -6.46 -3.52 8.47
CA ARG A 14 -5.96 -2.15 8.25
C ARG A 14 -4.60 -1.92 8.89
N TYR A 15 -3.69 -1.38 8.10
CA TYR A 15 -2.30 -1.10 8.42
C TYR A 15 -1.99 0.37 8.11
N ARG A 16 -1.09 0.96 8.88
CA ARG A 16 -0.63 2.33 8.70
C ARG A 16 0.89 2.34 8.72
N HIS A 17 1.47 3.05 7.78
CA HIS A 17 2.88 3.33 7.72
C HIS A 17 3.21 4.59 8.54
N GLU A 18 4.42 4.66 9.08
CA GLU A 18 4.90 5.82 9.85
C GLU A 18 4.90 7.13 9.06
N SER A 19 5.03 7.04 7.73
CA SER A 19 4.96 8.19 6.82
C SER A 19 3.56 8.79 6.65
N GLY A 20 2.52 8.10 7.13
CA GLY A 20 1.13 8.48 6.94
C GLY A 20 0.37 7.64 5.92
N ALA A 21 1.04 6.81 5.11
CA ALA A 21 0.36 5.89 4.20
C ALA A 21 -0.48 4.86 4.96
N GLN A 22 -1.57 4.39 4.36
CA GLN A 22 -2.49 3.44 4.97
C GLN A 22 -2.89 2.37 3.97
N VAL A 23 -3.06 1.14 4.45
CA VAL A 23 -3.51 0.01 3.64
C VAL A 23 -4.68 -0.64 4.34
N TYR A 24 -5.77 -0.90 3.63
CA TYR A 24 -6.92 -1.58 4.21
C TYR A 24 -7.59 -2.54 3.23
N HIS A 25 -8.22 -3.58 3.78
CA HIS A 25 -8.99 -4.55 3.02
C HIS A 25 -10.42 -4.03 2.82
N ALA A 26 -10.80 -3.75 1.59
CA ALA A 26 -12.12 -3.28 1.21
C ALA A 26 -13.02 -4.47 0.85
N ALA A 27 -13.62 -5.09 1.87
CA ALA A 27 -14.53 -6.23 1.68
C ALA A 27 -15.77 -5.89 0.83
N ALA A 28 -16.18 -4.62 0.81
CA ALA A 28 -17.36 -4.16 0.09
C ALA A 28 -17.22 -4.20 -1.45
N GLN A 29 -16.00 -4.27 -1.99
CA GLN A 29 -15.73 -4.19 -3.44
C GLN A 29 -15.11 -5.47 -4.04
N GLY A 30 -15.08 -6.57 -3.29
CA GLY A 30 -14.66 -7.88 -3.82
C GLY A 30 -13.30 -8.36 -3.30
N SER A 31 -13.12 -8.38 -1.98
CA SER A 31 -11.89 -8.87 -1.33
C SER A 31 -10.61 -8.24 -1.88
N GLU A 32 -10.67 -6.93 -2.16
CA GLU A 32 -9.52 -6.17 -2.64
C GLU A 32 -8.82 -5.44 -1.50
N TRP A 33 -7.53 -5.18 -1.71
CA TRP A 33 -6.73 -4.30 -0.87
C TRP A 33 -6.66 -2.92 -1.50
N VAL A 34 -6.69 -1.91 -0.63
CA VAL A 34 -6.62 -0.51 -0.99
C VAL A 34 -5.45 0.13 -0.26
N ALA A 35 -4.66 0.92 -0.97
CA ALA A 35 -3.59 1.75 -0.44
C ALA A 35 -3.98 3.23 -0.55
N GLU A 36 -4.02 3.93 0.57
CA GLU A 36 -4.24 5.37 0.69
C GLU A 36 -2.90 6.03 1.03
N LEU A 37 -2.44 6.93 0.16
CA LEU A 37 -1.15 7.61 0.30
C LEU A 37 -1.29 8.86 1.18
N PRO A 38 -0.19 9.35 1.78
CA PRO A 38 -0.23 10.59 2.58
C PRO A 38 -0.69 11.80 1.77
N THR A 39 -0.52 11.77 0.45
CA THR A 39 -0.97 12.79 -0.51
C THR A 39 -2.49 12.83 -0.69
N GLY A 40 -3.23 11.83 -0.18
CA GLY A 40 -4.66 11.65 -0.41
C GLY A 40 -5.00 10.84 -1.67
N GLU A 41 -3.99 10.37 -2.42
CA GLU A 41 -4.19 9.47 -3.55
C GLU A 41 -4.56 8.06 -3.06
N VAL A 42 -5.54 7.44 -3.72
CA VAL A 42 -6.07 6.12 -3.36
C VAL A 42 -5.86 5.17 -4.53
N VAL A 43 -5.18 4.06 -4.26
CA VAL A 43 -4.95 2.95 -5.20
C VAL A 43 -5.74 1.75 -4.72
N SER A 44 -6.70 1.30 -5.53
CA SER A 44 -7.58 0.17 -5.24
C SER A 44 -7.36 -0.99 -6.22
N GLY A 45 -8.06 -2.11 -6.03
CA GLY A 45 -7.94 -3.30 -6.90
C GLY A 45 -6.68 -4.14 -6.66
N LEU A 46 -6.01 -3.98 -5.52
CA LEU A 46 -4.79 -4.72 -5.20
C LEU A 46 -5.16 -6.12 -4.69
N GLN A 47 -4.56 -7.16 -5.27
CA GLN A 47 -4.96 -8.55 -4.99
C GLN A 47 -4.48 -9.03 -3.61
N SER A 48 -3.43 -8.40 -3.08
CA SER A 48 -2.82 -8.79 -1.81
C SER A 48 -2.40 -7.60 -0.95
N MET A 49 -2.39 -7.80 0.36
CA MET A 49 -1.86 -6.84 1.34
C MET A 49 -0.43 -6.39 1.00
N GLN A 50 0.41 -7.32 0.54
CA GLN A 50 1.79 -7.02 0.15
C GLN A 50 1.87 -6.09 -1.06
N ASP A 51 1.02 -6.26 -2.06
CA ASP A 51 0.96 -5.36 -3.22
C ASP A 51 0.56 -3.96 -2.78
N ALA A 52 -0.41 -3.86 -1.87
CA ALA A 52 -0.85 -2.59 -1.30
C ALA A 52 0.23 -1.90 -0.48
N MET A 53 0.94 -2.64 0.37
CA MET A 53 2.07 -2.10 1.14
C MET A 53 3.25 -1.71 0.26
N HIS A 54 3.51 -2.46 -0.82
CA HIS A 54 4.59 -2.18 -1.77
C HIS A 54 4.26 -0.95 -2.61
N CYS A 55 3.02 -0.84 -3.11
CA CYS A 55 2.53 0.34 -3.81
C CYS A 55 2.61 1.59 -2.92
N ALA A 56 2.12 1.49 -1.68
CA ALA A 56 2.23 2.59 -0.72
C ALA A 56 3.68 3.01 -0.46
N GLN A 57 4.61 2.07 -0.27
CA GLN A 57 6.03 2.37 -0.07
C GLN A 57 6.69 2.98 -1.31
N GLN A 58 6.33 2.55 -2.52
CA GLN A 58 6.89 3.09 -3.77
C GLN A 58 6.49 4.56 -3.98
N HIS A 59 5.26 4.92 -3.64
CA HIS A 59 4.75 6.28 -3.77
C HIS A 59 5.18 7.19 -2.61
N ASP A 60 5.33 6.64 -1.41
CA ASP A 60 5.78 7.36 -0.22
C ASP A 60 7.29 7.68 -0.24
N GLY A 61 8.10 6.75 -0.76
CA GLY A 61 9.55 6.87 -0.82
C GLY A 61 10.10 7.77 -1.94
N GLY A 62 9.26 8.45 -2.72
CA GLY A 62 9.71 9.41 -3.73
C GLY A 62 10.61 8.85 -4.83
N GLN A 63 10.69 7.52 -4.98
CA GLN A 63 11.39 6.87 -6.09
C GLN A 63 10.45 5.87 -6.75
N VAL A 64 9.38 6.41 -7.33
CA VAL A 64 8.70 5.77 -8.45
C VAL A 64 9.74 5.68 -9.57
N GLN A 65 10.50 4.60 -9.61
CA GLN A 65 11.10 4.19 -10.88
C GLN A 65 9.91 3.76 -11.72
N PRO A 66 9.49 4.52 -12.75
CA PRO A 66 8.44 4.03 -13.64
C PRO A 66 8.90 2.64 -14.08
N ALA A 67 8.00 1.65 -14.01
CA ALA A 67 8.27 0.33 -14.52
C ALA A 67 8.87 0.50 -15.92
N ARG A 68 10.20 0.36 -16.01
CA ARG A 68 10.93 0.59 -17.24
C ARG A 68 10.57 -0.60 -18.11
N ASN A 69 9.57 -0.37 -18.96
CA ASN A 69 9.18 -1.25 -20.04
C ASN A 69 10.45 -1.50 -20.86
N ILE A 70 11.10 -2.63 -20.61
CA ILE A 70 12.13 -3.17 -21.48
C ILE A 70 11.38 -3.85 -22.62
N ALA A 71 11.20 -3.10 -23.71
CA ALA A 71 10.89 -3.61 -25.03
C ALA A 71 12.08 -3.30 -25.95
#